data_AF-A0A9Q3IE52-F1
#
_entry.id   AF-A0A9Q3IE52-F1
#
_cell.length_a   1.000
_cell.length_b   1.000
_cell.length_c   1.000
_cell.angle_alpha   90.00
_cell.angle_beta   90.00
_cell.angle_gamma   90.00
#
_symmetry.space_group_name_H-M   'P 1'
#
loop_
_entity.id
_entity.type
_entity.pdbx_description
1 polymer ?
#
loop_
_entity_poly.entity_id
_entity_poly.type
_entity_poly.pdbx_seq_one_letter_code
_entity_poly.pdbx_strand_id
1 'polypeptide(L)'
;MGTPIHNTIHDLLGIISFITQPQSSDQDNWSPFILSSLSKGSKHIFHLALRHLRLRHTKTTHLKSLPTISHHYEILPLNPTMKQENSTLYKESLSSKSKGPGEFVRNINKLQICCNHHIMVNTTAEADLEDHKGRSTQDNSPTITQTIVDVEACMMSSKIAHLLQILMKRKQSNWGPTKSVVYTQWTQFLDS
;
A
#
# COMPACT_ATOMS: atom_id res chain seq x y z
N MET A 1 11.77 14.29 -3.87
CA MET A 1 11.43 12.86 -3.71
C MET A 1 11.92 12.36 -2.35
N GLY A 2 11.05 11.72 -1.55
CA GLY A 2 11.38 11.29 -0.17
C GLY A 2 12.08 9.93 -0.05
N THR A 3 11.82 9.01 -0.97
CA THR A 3 12.50 7.70 -1.07
C THR A 3 13.38 7.64 -2.32
N PRO A 4 14.61 7.12 -2.22
CA PRO A 4 15.62 7.19 -3.29
C PRO A 4 15.45 6.12 -4.38
N ILE A 5 14.66 5.08 -4.20
CA ILE A 5 14.56 4.00 -5.19
C ILE A 5 13.09 3.63 -5.22
N HIS A 6 12.40 3.98 -6.31
CA HIS A 6 11.15 3.30 -6.65
C HIS A 6 11.50 1.88 -7.09
N ASN A 7 10.54 0.97 -6.94
CA ASN A 7 10.70 -0.48 -6.86
C ASN A 7 11.61 -1.16 -7.90
N THR A 8 11.98 -0.48 -9.00
CA THR A 8 12.90 -1.01 -10.01
C THR A 8 14.00 -0.01 -10.42
N ILE A 9 15.07 -0.55 -11.01
CA ILE A 9 16.11 0.27 -11.67
C ILE A 9 15.57 1.07 -12.86
N HIS A 10 14.51 0.58 -13.50
CA HIS A 10 13.89 1.25 -14.64
C HIS A 10 13.18 2.54 -14.23
N ASP A 11 12.53 2.56 -13.06
CA ASP A 11 11.92 3.77 -12.51
C ASP A 11 12.98 4.86 -12.28
N LEU A 12 14.16 4.44 -11.83
CA LEU A 12 15.27 5.34 -11.58
C LEU A 12 15.88 5.85 -12.90
N LEU A 13 16.02 5.00 -13.91
CA LEU A 13 16.46 5.43 -15.26
C LEU A 13 15.46 6.40 -15.88
N GLY A 14 14.15 6.19 -15.68
CA GLY A 14 13.11 7.13 -16.10
C GLY A 14 13.26 8.50 -15.42
N ILE A 15 13.51 8.52 -14.11
CA ILE A 15 13.77 9.77 -13.37
C ILE A 15 15.05 10.45 -13.85
N ILE A 16 16.13 9.69 -14.07
CA ILE A 16 17.39 10.25 -14.58
C ILE A 16 17.14 10.88 -15.96
N SER A 17 16.53 10.14 -16.89
CA SER A 17 16.19 10.63 -18.23
C SER A 17 15.32 11.90 -18.20
N PHE A 18 14.35 11.96 -17.28
CA PHE A 18 13.53 13.15 -17.07
C PHE A 18 14.35 14.36 -16.57
N ILE A 19 15.24 14.16 -15.60
CA ILE A 19 16.06 15.26 -15.05
C ILE A 19 17.14 15.69 -16.04
N THR A 20 17.69 14.77 -16.82
CA THR A 20 18.77 15.02 -17.79
C THR A 20 18.24 15.26 -19.20
N GLN A 21 16.99 15.74 -19.36
CA GLN A 21 16.42 16.01 -20.69
C GLN A 21 17.43 16.76 -21.56
N PRO A 22 17.67 16.29 -22.80
CA PRO A 22 18.79 16.77 -23.60
C PRO A 22 18.51 18.22 -24.01
N GLN A 23 19.44 19.13 -23.69
CA GLN A 23 19.45 20.43 -24.36
C GLN A 23 19.91 20.32 -25.82
N SER A 24 20.52 19.21 -26.24
CA SER A 24 20.82 18.94 -27.65
C SER A 24 21.48 17.56 -27.84
N SER A 25 20.97 16.81 -28.84
CA SER A 25 21.58 15.65 -29.52
C SER A 25 21.41 14.24 -28.91
N ASP A 26 21.34 13.25 -29.81
CA ASP A 26 21.17 11.80 -29.59
C ASP A 26 22.27 11.10 -28.76
N GLN A 27 23.19 11.86 -28.13
CA GLN A 27 24.34 11.31 -27.39
C GLN A 27 24.10 11.09 -25.89
N ASP A 28 23.01 11.59 -25.32
CA ASP A 28 22.75 11.53 -23.86
C ASP A 28 21.96 10.28 -23.39
N ASN A 29 22.11 9.13 -24.06
CA ASN A 29 21.52 7.89 -23.56
C ASN A 29 22.44 7.21 -22.55
N TRP A 30 22.37 7.64 -21.29
CA TRP A 30 23.16 7.10 -20.17
C TRP A 30 22.73 5.68 -19.74
N SER A 31 21.57 5.21 -20.19
CA SER A 31 20.96 3.96 -19.73
C SER A 31 21.83 2.72 -19.97
N PRO A 32 22.41 2.49 -21.17
CA PRO A 32 23.25 1.33 -21.44
C PRO A 32 24.53 1.32 -20.59
N PHE A 33 25.11 2.51 -20.33
CA PHE A 33 26.32 2.66 -19.53
C PHE A 33 26.07 2.34 -18.05
N ILE A 34 24.97 2.85 -17.49
CA ILE A 34 24.58 2.57 -16.11
C ILE A 34 24.23 1.08 -15.92
N LEU A 35 23.46 0.50 -16.85
CA LEU A 35 23.06 -0.92 -16.80
C LEU A 35 24.28 -1.86 -16.93
N SER A 36 25.22 -1.54 -17.83
CA SER A 36 26.49 -2.25 -18.00
C SER A 36 27.37 -2.22 -16.75
N SER A 37 27.46 -1.06 -16.08
CA SER A 37 28.23 -0.95 -14.83
C SER A 37 27.63 -1.81 -13.71
N LEU A 38 26.30 -1.82 -13.62
CA LEU A 38 25.60 -2.54 -12.57
C LEU A 38 25.61 -4.06 -12.78
N SER A 39 25.54 -4.54 -14.04
CA SER A 39 25.70 -5.96 -14.35
C SER A 39 27.10 -6.49 -14.02
N LYS A 40 28.12 -5.61 -14.08
CA LYS A 40 29.49 -5.89 -13.64
C LYS A 40 29.69 -5.74 -12.11
N GLY A 41 28.63 -5.48 -11.36
CA GLY A 41 28.68 -5.28 -9.90
C GLY A 41 29.26 -3.94 -9.45
N SER A 42 29.65 -3.06 -10.38
CA SER A 42 30.20 -1.74 -10.06
C SER A 42 29.08 -0.75 -9.78
N LYS A 43 28.91 -0.41 -8.51
CA LYS A 43 27.95 0.61 -8.04
C LYS A 43 28.52 2.02 -8.08
N HIS A 44 29.83 2.18 -8.32
CA HIS A 44 30.52 3.45 -8.20
C HIS A 44 30.03 4.49 -9.22
N ILE A 45 29.96 4.09 -10.49
CA ILE A 45 29.46 4.93 -11.59
C ILE A 45 28.01 5.35 -11.36
N PHE A 46 27.20 4.42 -10.86
CA PHE A 46 25.81 4.67 -10.49
C PHE A 46 25.69 5.65 -9.32
N HIS A 47 26.51 5.51 -8.28
CA HIS A 47 26.55 6.45 -7.16
C HIS A 47 27.01 7.84 -7.59
N LEU A 48 27.98 7.95 -8.51
CA LEU A 48 28.43 9.22 -9.07
C LEU A 48 27.32 9.91 -9.88
N ALA A 49 26.67 9.19 -10.80
CA ALA A 49 25.55 9.72 -11.57
C ALA A 49 24.43 10.23 -10.65
N LEU A 50 24.10 9.48 -9.60
CA LEU A 50 23.09 9.89 -8.62
C LEU A 50 23.55 11.00 -7.68
N ARG A 51 24.85 11.14 -7.41
CA ARG A 51 25.41 12.16 -6.50
C ARG A 51 25.15 13.57 -7.01
N HIS A 52 25.27 13.79 -8.32
CA HIS A 52 25.03 15.09 -8.93
C HIS A 52 23.53 15.42 -9.06
N LEU A 53 22.67 14.39 -9.09
CA LEU A 53 21.22 14.54 -9.21
C LEU A 53 20.49 14.53 -7.86
N ARG A 54 21.20 14.30 -6.74
CA ARG A 54 20.58 14.14 -5.42
C ARG A 54 21.32 14.89 -4.32
N LEU A 55 20.71 15.99 -3.87
CA LEU A 55 20.81 16.40 -2.48
C LEU A 55 19.88 15.51 -1.64
N ARG A 56 20.45 14.49 -1.00
CA ARG A 56 19.75 13.68 0.00
C ARG A 56 20.35 13.93 1.36
N HIS A 57 19.58 14.59 2.23
CA HIS A 57 19.89 14.66 3.65
C HIS A 57 19.09 13.58 4.38
N THR A 58 19.77 12.75 5.16
CA THR A 58 19.10 11.78 6.03
C THR A 58 18.77 12.47 7.36
N LYS A 59 17.69 12.06 8.03
CA LYS A 59 17.36 12.58 9.37
C LYS A 59 18.53 12.43 10.36
N THR A 60 19.37 11.40 10.17
CA THR A 60 20.57 11.10 10.96
C THR A 60 21.73 12.07 10.75
N THR A 61 21.83 12.75 9.61
CA THR A 61 22.98 13.62 9.28
C THR A 61 22.76 15.10 9.64
N HIS A 62 21.50 15.56 9.74
CA HIS A 62 21.21 16.99 9.86
C HIS A 62 20.36 17.39 11.07
N LEU A 63 19.66 16.46 11.73
CA LEU A 63 18.72 16.78 12.82
C LEU A 63 19.13 16.03 14.09
N LYS A 64 20.03 16.63 14.88
CA LYS A 64 20.56 16.04 16.12
C LYS A 64 19.54 15.91 17.27
N SER A 65 18.30 16.38 17.10
CA SER A 65 17.30 16.51 18.18
C SER A 65 15.92 15.95 17.86
N LEU A 66 15.79 15.02 16.90
CA LEU A 66 14.51 14.32 16.70
C LEU A 66 14.32 13.20 17.72
N PRO A 67 13.10 13.01 18.25
CA PRO A 67 12.81 11.86 19.10
C PRO A 67 13.00 10.55 18.33
N THR A 68 13.48 9.53 19.03
CA THR A 68 13.65 8.18 18.46
C THR A 68 12.30 7.64 18.00
N ILE A 69 12.25 7.17 16.75
CA ILE A 69 11.08 6.48 16.21
C ILE A 69 11.29 4.99 16.46
N SER A 70 10.40 4.36 17.24
CA SER A 70 10.35 2.91 17.38
C SER A 70 9.32 2.31 16.42
N HIS A 71 9.69 1.21 15.79
CA HIS A 71 8.80 0.43 14.94
C HIS A 71 8.46 -0.88 15.65
N HIS A 72 7.16 -1.17 15.74
CA HIS A 72 6.65 -2.41 16.31
C HIS A 72 5.77 -3.11 15.28
N TYR A 73 5.98 -4.41 15.13
CA TYR A 73 5.20 -5.28 14.25
C TYR A 73 4.43 -6.25 15.13
N GLU A 74 3.13 -6.37 14.89
CA GLU A 74 2.25 -7.25 15.65
C GLU A 74 1.58 -8.25 14.71
N ILE A 75 1.66 -9.53 15.07
CA ILE A 75 1.02 -10.62 14.33
C ILE A 75 -0.31 -10.89 14.99
N LEU A 76 -1.40 -10.56 14.30
CA LEU A 76 -2.76 -10.75 14.80
C LEU A 76 -3.38 -12.00 14.15
N PRO A 77 -3.87 -12.97 14.94
CA PRO A 77 -4.58 -14.10 14.38
C PRO A 77 -5.90 -13.61 13.77
N LEU A 78 -6.31 -14.19 12.64
CA LEU A 78 -7.63 -13.92 12.07
C LEU A 78 -8.72 -14.47 12.99
N ASN A 79 -9.81 -13.71 13.11
CA ASN A 79 -11.04 -14.21 13.70
C ASN A 79 -11.49 -15.51 12.99
N PRO A 80 -12.04 -16.52 13.71
CA PRO A 80 -12.45 -17.79 13.13
C PRO A 80 -13.28 -17.68 11.83
N THR A 81 -14.25 -16.75 11.79
CA THR A 81 -15.11 -16.54 10.61
C THR A 81 -14.30 -16.04 9.42
N MET A 82 -13.44 -15.03 9.63
CA MET A 82 -12.56 -14.49 8.60
C MET A 82 -11.51 -15.53 8.16
N LYS A 83 -11.05 -16.39 9.07
CA LYS A 83 -10.12 -17.47 8.74
C LYS A 83 -10.76 -18.48 7.77
N GLN A 84 -12.03 -18.81 7.98
CA GLN A 84 -12.79 -19.69 7.08
C GLN A 84 -12.96 -19.03 5.70
N GLU A 85 -13.41 -17.78 5.66
CA GLU A 85 -13.56 -17.01 4.41
C GLU A 85 -12.24 -16.88 3.64
N ASN A 86 -11.16 -16.50 4.33
CA ASN A 86 -9.83 -16.39 3.74
C ASN A 86 -9.35 -17.75 3.17
N SER A 87 -9.63 -18.85 3.87
CA SER A 87 -9.28 -20.19 3.37
C SER A 87 -10.03 -20.55 2.08
N THR A 88 -11.29 -20.12 1.95
CA THR A 88 -12.09 -20.30 0.73
C THR A 88 -11.52 -19.46 -0.41
N LEU A 89 -11.32 -18.16 -0.20
CA LEU A 89 -10.71 -17.25 -1.17
C LEU A 89 -9.32 -17.73 -1.61
N TYR A 90 -8.54 -18.32 -0.69
CA TYR A 90 -7.22 -18.82 -1.00
C TYR A 90 -7.29 -20.00 -1.96
N LYS A 91 -8.18 -20.96 -1.73
CA LYS A 91 -8.41 -22.09 -2.65
C LYS A 91 -8.84 -21.59 -4.03
N GLU A 92 -9.77 -20.64 -4.09
CA GLU A 92 -10.20 -20.01 -5.34
C GLU A 92 -9.05 -19.31 -6.08
N SER A 93 -8.17 -18.62 -5.36
CA SER A 93 -6.99 -17.95 -5.92
C SER A 93 -5.99 -18.92 -6.54
N LEU A 94 -5.86 -20.13 -5.99
CA LEU A 94 -4.98 -21.17 -6.55
C LEU A 94 -5.56 -21.72 -7.84
N SER A 95 -6.88 -21.94 -7.88
CA SER A 95 -7.60 -22.41 -9.07
C SER A 95 -7.64 -21.36 -10.19
N SER A 96 -7.52 -20.07 -9.86
CA SER A 96 -7.53 -18.99 -10.86
C SER A 96 -6.16 -18.68 -11.48
N LYS A 97 -5.06 -19.29 -10.99
CA LYS A 97 -3.72 -19.07 -11.56
C LYS A 97 -3.64 -19.41 -13.05
N SER A 98 -4.46 -20.35 -13.51
CA SER A 98 -4.54 -20.75 -14.92
C SER A 98 -5.43 -19.84 -15.78
N LYS A 99 -6.20 -18.93 -15.17
CA LYS A 99 -7.19 -18.10 -15.87
C LYS A 99 -6.66 -16.71 -16.29
N GLY A 100 -5.42 -16.40 -15.95
CA GLY A 100 -4.72 -15.19 -16.38
C GLY A 100 -4.30 -14.26 -15.23
N PRO A 101 -3.38 -13.31 -15.51
CA PRO A 101 -2.76 -12.48 -14.49
C PRO A 101 -3.75 -11.53 -13.79
N GLY A 102 -4.76 -11.03 -14.50
CA GLY A 102 -5.77 -10.13 -13.94
C GLY A 102 -6.64 -10.79 -12.86
N GLU A 103 -7.12 -12.01 -13.13
CA GLU A 103 -7.95 -12.75 -12.16
C GLU A 103 -7.15 -13.17 -10.92
N PHE A 104 -5.87 -13.53 -11.12
CA PHE A 104 -4.97 -13.83 -10.02
C PHE A 104 -4.71 -12.62 -9.10
N VAL A 105 -4.42 -11.44 -9.68
CA VAL A 105 -4.22 -10.20 -8.91
C VAL A 105 -5.50 -9.80 -8.17
N ARG A 106 -6.67 -9.92 -8.82
CA ARG A 106 -7.96 -9.66 -8.16
C ARG A 106 -8.17 -10.57 -6.95
N ASN A 107 -7.86 -11.85 -7.07
CA ASN A 107 -8.00 -12.79 -5.96
C ASN A 107 -6.99 -12.52 -4.83
N ILE A 108 -5.76 -12.07 -5.15
CA ILE A 108 -4.81 -11.57 -4.15
C ILE A 108 -5.38 -10.35 -3.41
N ASN A 109 -5.97 -9.39 -4.13
CA ASN A 109 -6.57 -8.22 -3.50
C ASN A 109 -7.70 -8.62 -2.55
N LYS A 110 -8.58 -9.56 -2.94
CA LYS A 110 -9.63 -10.10 -2.04
C LYS A 110 -9.05 -10.73 -0.78
N LEU A 111 -7.96 -11.49 -0.89
CA LEU A 111 -7.26 -12.04 0.27
C LEU A 111 -6.74 -10.93 1.21
N GLN A 112 -6.15 -9.88 0.64
CA GLN A 112 -5.66 -8.73 1.41
C GLN A 112 -6.79 -7.97 2.11
N ILE A 113 -7.92 -7.77 1.42
CA ILE A 113 -9.11 -7.11 1.95
C ILE A 113 -9.72 -7.93 3.09
N CYS A 114 -9.87 -9.24 2.91
CA CYS A 114 -10.37 -10.15 3.95
C CYS A 114 -9.48 -10.11 5.21
N CYS A 115 -8.17 -9.89 5.08
CA CYS A 115 -7.29 -9.70 6.23
C CYS A 115 -7.52 -8.37 7.00
N ASN A 116 -8.22 -7.41 6.41
CA ASN A 116 -8.57 -6.13 7.05
C ASN A 116 -9.98 -6.19 7.65
N HIS A 117 -10.98 -6.61 6.87
CA HIS A 117 -12.35 -6.75 7.34
C HIS A 117 -13.17 -7.64 6.37
N HIS A 118 -14.06 -8.48 6.90
CA HIS A 118 -14.91 -9.35 6.08
C HIS A 118 -15.92 -8.57 5.23
N ILE A 119 -16.57 -7.55 5.81
CA ILE A 119 -17.58 -6.71 5.10
C ILE A 119 -17.03 -6.11 3.80
N MET A 120 -15.75 -5.72 3.78
CA MET A 120 -15.13 -5.09 2.63
C MET A 120 -14.97 -6.05 1.42
N VAL A 121 -14.96 -7.36 1.65
CA VAL A 121 -14.87 -8.36 0.58
C VAL A 121 -16.13 -8.33 -0.29
N ASN A 122 -17.29 -8.13 0.33
CA ASN A 122 -18.58 -8.09 -0.37
C ASN A 122 -18.77 -6.77 -1.14
N THR A 123 -18.40 -5.63 -0.52
CA THR A 123 -18.50 -4.31 -1.16
C THR A 123 -17.61 -4.17 -2.39
N THR A 124 -16.45 -4.82 -2.42
CA THR A 124 -15.59 -4.84 -3.62
C THR A 124 -16.12 -5.77 -4.71
N ALA A 125 -16.80 -6.86 -4.35
CA ALA A 125 -17.46 -7.72 -5.34
C ALA A 125 -18.64 -7.00 -6.05
N GLU A 126 -19.35 -6.11 -5.34
CA GLU A 126 -20.43 -5.29 -5.91
C GLU A 126 -19.91 -4.19 -6.83
N ALA A 127 -18.82 -3.49 -6.44
CA ALA A 127 -18.19 -2.49 -7.30
C ALA A 127 -17.63 -3.09 -8.62
N ASP A 128 -17.06 -4.30 -8.57
CA ASP A 128 -16.57 -5.02 -9.75
C ASP A 128 -17.70 -5.40 -10.73
N LEU A 129 -18.93 -5.57 -10.25
CA LEU A 129 -20.10 -5.89 -11.09
C LEU A 129 -20.64 -4.65 -11.82
N GLU A 130 -20.47 -3.47 -11.25
CA GLU A 130 -20.86 -2.20 -11.90
C GLU A 130 -19.91 -1.83 -13.03
N ASP A 131 -18.62 -2.10 -12.91
CA ASP A 131 -17.62 -1.76 -13.93
C ASP A 131 -17.78 -2.62 -15.22
N HIS A 132 -18.42 -3.78 -15.11
CA HIS A 132 -18.77 -4.65 -16.26
C HIS A 132 -20.16 -4.38 -16.86
N LYS A 133 -21.01 -3.59 -16.20
CA LYS A 133 -22.27 -3.11 -16.77
C LYS A 133 -22.05 -1.68 -17.23
N GLY A 134 -21.74 -1.52 -18.52
CA GLY A 134 -21.58 -0.20 -19.15
C GLY A 134 -22.63 0.80 -18.66
N ARG A 135 -22.13 1.96 -18.20
CA ARG A 135 -22.85 3.17 -17.78
C ARG A 135 -24.26 3.25 -18.41
N SER A 136 -25.26 2.77 -17.68
CA SER A 136 -26.64 3.17 -17.92
C SER A 136 -26.85 4.45 -17.12
N THR A 137 -26.94 5.58 -17.81
CA THR A 137 -27.40 6.85 -17.25
C THR A 137 -28.87 6.70 -16.83
N GLN A 138 -29.08 6.32 -15.58
CA GLN A 138 -30.27 6.71 -14.84
C GLN A 138 -29.81 7.49 -13.61
N ASP A 139 -30.22 8.75 -13.56
CA ASP A 139 -30.17 9.63 -12.40
C ASP A 139 -30.91 8.98 -11.23
N ASN A 140 -30.21 8.13 -10.50
CA ASN A 140 -30.56 7.80 -9.13
C ASN A 140 -29.46 8.41 -8.29
N SER A 141 -29.75 9.53 -7.62
CA SER A 141 -28.93 10.01 -6.53
C SER A 141 -28.60 8.82 -5.63
N PRO A 142 -27.33 8.57 -5.27
CA PRO A 142 -27.01 7.47 -4.39
C PRO A 142 -27.68 7.77 -3.06
N THR A 143 -28.79 7.09 -2.78
CA THR A 143 -29.28 6.94 -1.42
C THR A 143 -28.17 6.19 -0.73
N ILE A 144 -27.29 6.93 -0.06
CA ILE A 144 -26.30 6.38 0.84
C ILE A 144 -27.13 5.73 1.95
N THR A 145 -27.45 4.46 1.76
CA THR A 145 -27.95 3.62 2.82
C THR A 145 -26.78 3.53 3.78
N GLN A 146 -26.73 4.41 4.77
CA GLN A 146 -25.84 4.27 5.90
C GLN A 146 -26.25 2.98 6.59
N THR A 147 -25.67 1.87 6.14
CA THR A 147 -25.69 0.63 6.89
C THR A 147 -24.93 0.96 8.16
N ILE A 148 -25.67 1.19 9.25
CA ILE A 148 -25.07 1.35 10.58
C ILE A 148 -24.38 0.02 10.84
N VAL A 149 -23.07 -0.03 10.59
CA VAL A 149 -22.27 -1.21 10.88
C VAL A 149 -22.27 -1.33 12.40
N ASP A 150 -22.81 -2.44 12.88
CA ASP A 150 -22.84 -2.74 14.31
C ASP A 150 -21.40 -2.77 14.84
N VAL A 151 -21.18 -2.23 16.04
CA VAL A 151 -19.88 -2.29 16.73
C VAL A 151 -19.41 -3.75 16.82
N GLU A 152 -20.33 -4.68 17.01
CA GLU A 152 -20.04 -6.11 17.02
C GLU A 152 -19.48 -6.61 15.68
N ALA A 153 -19.98 -6.09 14.56
CA ALA A 153 -19.50 -6.40 13.23
C ALA A 153 -18.10 -5.83 12.95
N CYS A 154 -17.80 -4.61 13.43
CA CYS A 154 -16.44 -4.02 13.36
C CYS A 154 -15.44 -4.84 14.18
N MET A 155 -15.85 -5.36 15.34
CA MET A 155 -15.02 -6.15 16.25
C MET A 155 -14.68 -7.54 15.70
N MET A 156 -15.32 -7.98 14.61
CA MET A 156 -14.91 -9.19 13.90
C MET A 156 -13.51 -9.06 13.31
N SER A 157 -13.07 -7.85 12.95
CA SER A 157 -11.68 -7.63 12.53
C SER A 157 -10.73 -7.63 13.71
N SER A 158 -9.80 -8.60 13.71
CA SER A 158 -8.72 -8.65 14.69
C SER A 158 -7.88 -7.37 14.70
N LYS A 159 -7.74 -6.67 13.56
CA LYS A 159 -7.01 -5.41 13.46
C LYS A 159 -7.76 -4.26 14.14
N ILE A 160 -9.06 -4.16 13.95
CA ILE A 160 -9.90 -3.12 14.57
C ILE A 160 -9.99 -3.36 16.07
N ALA A 161 -10.29 -4.60 16.49
CA ALA A 161 -10.36 -4.98 17.89
C ALA A 161 -9.06 -4.65 18.63
N HIS A 162 -7.92 -5.00 18.03
CA HIS A 162 -6.61 -4.70 18.60
C HIS A 162 -6.26 -3.21 18.60
N LEU A 163 -6.58 -2.48 17.52
CA LEU A 163 -6.39 -1.04 17.45
C LEU A 163 -7.17 -0.33 18.57
N LEU A 164 -8.42 -0.72 18.80
CA LEU A 164 -9.24 -0.17 19.88
C LEU A 164 -8.61 -0.45 21.25
N GLN A 165 -8.08 -1.66 21.49
CA GLN A 165 -7.36 -1.96 22.72
C GLN A 165 -6.12 -1.06 22.91
N ILE A 166 -5.33 -0.82 21.86
CA ILE A 166 -4.18 0.09 21.93
C ILE A 166 -4.63 1.52 22.25
N LEU A 167 -5.67 2.01 21.58
CA LEU A 167 -6.19 3.36 21.78
C LEU A 167 -6.76 3.54 23.20
N MET A 168 -7.48 2.55 23.72
CA MET A 168 -8.00 2.57 25.10
C MET A 168 -6.86 2.56 26.13
N LYS A 169 -5.86 1.69 25.96
CA LYS A 169 -4.67 1.64 26.83
C LYS A 169 -3.91 2.98 26.83
N ARG A 170 -3.77 3.62 25.67
CA ARG A 170 -3.12 4.93 25.55
C ARG A 170 -3.93 6.05 26.17
N LYS A 171 -5.27 6.03 26.03
CA LYS A 171 -6.16 6.99 26.69
C LYS A 171 -6.07 6.91 28.22
N GLN A 172 -5.86 5.71 28.75
CA GLN A 172 -5.72 5.47 30.19
C GLN A 172 -4.31 5.74 30.72
N SER A 173 -3.30 5.85 29.85
CA SER A 173 -1.92 6.08 30.31
C SER A 173 -1.69 7.57 30.60
N ASN A 174 -0.98 7.87 31.68
CA ASN A 174 -0.63 9.23 32.13
C ASN A 174 0.40 9.94 31.22
N TRP A 175 0.50 9.58 29.94
CA TRP A 175 1.51 10.08 29.01
C TRP A 175 1.20 11.47 28.42
N GLY A 176 0.28 12.21 29.03
CA GLY A 176 -0.22 13.49 28.50
C GLY A 176 -1.09 13.31 27.25
N PRO A 177 -1.50 14.41 26.59
CA PRO A 177 -2.36 14.34 25.40
C PRO A 177 -1.59 13.73 24.22
N THR A 178 -1.75 12.42 24.03
CA THR A 178 -1.20 11.70 22.88
C THR A 178 -2.22 11.65 21.74
N LYS A 179 -1.79 12.02 20.53
CA LYS A 179 -2.59 11.90 19.30
C LYS A 179 -2.09 10.69 18.51
N SER A 180 -3.02 9.89 18.00
CA SER A 180 -2.73 8.76 17.13
C SER A 180 -3.14 9.10 15.70
N VAL A 181 -2.33 8.68 14.72
CA VAL A 181 -2.66 8.77 13.29
C VAL A 181 -2.71 7.35 12.74
N VAL A 182 -3.82 7.00 12.11
CA VAL A 182 -4.05 5.69 11.49
C VAL A 182 -3.96 5.85 9.98
N TYR A 183 -3.17 4.98 9.34
CA TYR A 183 -3.03 4.95 7.89
C TYR A 183 -3.58 3.63 7.36
N THR A 184 -4.34 3.70 6.27
CA THR A 184 -4.84 2.54 5.53
C THR A 184 -4.75 2.80 4.03
N GLN A 185 -4.64 1.74 3.24
CA GLN A 185 -4.68 1.81 1.78
C GLN A 185 -6.12 1.72 1.24
N TRP A 186 -7.09 1.36 2.09
CA TRP A 186 -8.46 1.10 1.68
C TRP A 186 -9.37 2.18 2.25
N THR A 187 -9.98 3.00 1.38
CA THR A 187 -10.91 4.06 1.79
C THR A 187 -12.11 3.51 2.54
N GLN A 188 -12.69 2.41 2.04
CA GLN A 188 -13.81 1.71 2.66
C GLN A 188 -13.54 1.27 4.10
N PHE A 189 -12.27 1.05 4.48
CA PHE A 189 -11.90 0.71 5.86
C PHE A 189 -12.07 1.90 6.83
N LEU A 190 -12.03 3.14 6.33
CA LEU A 190 -12.30 4.34 7.11
C LEU A 190 -13.80 4.64 7.24
N ASP A 191 -14.58 4.17 6.27
CA ASP A 191 -16.04 4.34 6.24
C ASP A 191 -16.78 3.26 7.06
N SER A 192 -16.08 2.16 7.41
CA SER A 192 -16.60 1.00 8.14
C SER A 192 -16.69 1.21 9.66
#